data_AF-A0A1Y4I000-F1
#
_entry.id   AF-A0A1Y4I000-F1
#
_cell.length_a   1.000
_cell.length_b   1.000
_cell.length_c   1.000
_cell.angle_alpha   90.00
_cell.angle_beta   90.00
_cell.angle_gamma   90.00
#
_symmetry.space_group_name_H-M   'P 1'
#
loop_
_entity.id
_entity.type
_entity.pdbx_description
1 polymer ?
#
loop_
_entity_poly.entity_id
_entity_poly.type
_entity_poly.pdbx_seq_one_letter_code
_entity_poly.pdbx_strand_id
1 'polypeptide(L)'
;MTPKSKWVLMPSVRVFDDVTAGKEQVTKIAEETCEVYSAWEDYAALEGEYPDGHDVREPLRQRVIEECCDAIQATCNLLAALGVTDLTDAMLACRQRNMRRGRITR
;
A
#
# COMPACT_ATOMS: atom_id res chain seq x y z
N MET A 1 -2.32 4.08 -25.63
CA MET A 1 -2.46 3.70 -24.21
C MET A 1 -1.20 2.94 -23.82
N THR A 2 -0.35 3.50 -22.95
CA THR A 2 0.86 2.79 -22.48
C THR A 2 0.42 1.53 -21.73
N PRO A 3 1.00 0.35 -22.00
CA PRO A 3 0.68 -0.85 -21.24
C PRO A 3 0.93 -0.56 -19.76
N LYS A 4 -0.09 -0.75 -18.92
CA LYS A 4 0.11 -0.68 -17.47
C LYS A 4 1.16 -1.74 -17.11
N SER A 5 2.23 -1.31 -16.45
CA SER A 5 3.20 -2.25 -15.89
C SER A 5 2.45 -3.26 -15.02
N LYS A 6 2.82 -4.53 -15.14
CA LYS A 6 2.32 -5.59 -14.25
C LYS A 6 2.99 -5.55 -12.86
N TRP A 7 3.94 -4.63 -12.70
CA TRP A 7 4.78 -4.47 -11.53
C TRP A 7 4.66 -3.05 -11.00
N VAL A 8 4.60 -2.93 -9.67
CA VAL A 8 4.83 -1.70 -8.95
C VAL A 8 6.25 -1.78 -8.38
N LEU A 9 7.08 -0.78 -8.67
CA LEU A 9 8.40 -0.67 -8.05
C LEU A 9 8.22 -0.18 -6.62
N MET A 10 8.73 -0.94 -5.66
CA MET A 10 8.79 -0.56 -4.26
C MET A 10 10.26 -0.37 -3.88
N PRO A 11 10.71 0.86 -3.58
CA PRO A 11 12.08 1.09 -3.08
C PRO A 11 12.23 0.54 -1.67
N SER A 12 13.46 0.58 -1.13
CA SER A 12 13.71 0.27 0.28
C SER A 12 12.91 1.20 1.18
N VAL A 13 12.24 0.62 2.18
CA VAL A 13 11.47 1.35 3.19
C VAL A 13 12.36 1.58 4.41
N ARG A 14 12.58 2.83 4.79
CA ARG A 14 13.29 3.17 6.03
C ARG A 14 12.31 3.02 7.20
N VAL A 15 12.57 2.05 8.06
CA VAL A 15 11.78 1.84 9.29
C VAL A 15 12.09 2.91 10.33
N PHE A 16 11.18 3.07 11.30
CA PHE A 16 11.39 4.00 12.41
C PHE A 16 12.59 3.57 13.27
N ASP A 17 13.18 4.55 13.95
CA ASP A 17 14.39 4.32 14.76
C ASP A 17 14.11 3.37 15.93
N ASP A 18 12.92 3.47 16.53
CA ASP A 18 12.46 2.61 17.62
C ASP A 18 11.16 1.90 17.21
N VAL A 19 11.26 0.59 16.95
CA VAL A 19 10.11 -0.26 16.60
C VAL A 19 9.95 -1.39 17.63
N THR A 20 8.71 -1.71 17.98
CA THR A 20 8.39 -2.82 18.88
C THR A 20 7.28 -3.69 18.30
N ALA A 21 7.34 -5.00 18.53
CA ALA A 21 6.32 -5.95 18.06
C ALA A 21 5.09 -5.97 19.01
N GLY A 22 4.68 -4.79 19.46
CA GLY A 22 3.58 -4.59 20.39
C GLY A 22 2.23 -4.48 19.71
N LYS A 23 1.17 -4.52 20.52
CA LYS A 23 -0.21 -4.35 20.05
C LYS A 23 -0.39 -3.06 19.26
N GLU A 24 0.22 -1.96 19.71
CA GLU A 24 0.13 -0.64 19.07
C GLU A 24 0.63 -0.69 17.62
N GLN A 25 1.76 -1.36 17.37
CA GLN A 25 2.31 -1.49 16.02
C GLN A 25 1.38 -2.28 15.08
N VAL A 26 0.73 -3.33 15.59
CA VAL A 26 -0.25 -4.12 14.81
C VAL A 26 -1.54 -3.33 14.61
N THR A 27 -1.99 -2.59 15.63
CA THR A 27 -3.17 -1.71 15.52
C THR A 27 -2.96 -0.65 14.45
N LYS A 28 -1.75 -0.06 14.36
CA LYS A 28 -1.45 0.91 13.32
C LYS A 28 -1.65 0.35 11.91
N ILE A 29 -1.24 -0.89 11.64
CA ILE A 29 -1.49 -1.54 10.33
C ILE A 29 -2.99 -1.58 10.01
N ALA A 30 -3.84 -1.87 11.00
CA ALA A 30 -5.28 -1.88 10.79
C ALA A 30 -5.85 -0.48 10.56
N GLU A 31 -5.38 0.53 11.29
CA GLU A 31 -5.75 1.94 11.10
C GLU A 31 -5.43 2.41 9.69
N GLU A 32 -4.18 2.24 9.23
CA GLU A 32 -3.74 2.63 7.88
C GLU A 32 -4.55 1.91 6.78
N THR A 33 -4.90 0.64 7.02
CA THR A 33 -5.73 -0.12 6.07
C THR A 33 -7.15 0.46 5.99
N CYS A 34 -7.71 0.92 7.11
CA CYS A 34 -8.99 1.63 7.12
C CYS A 34 -8.88 2.99 6.43
N GLU A 35 -7.77 3.71 6.62
CA GLU A 35 -7.52 5.01 5.97
C GLU A 35 -7.41 4.87 4.44
N VAL A 36 -6.75 3.81 3.93
CA VAL A 36 -6.77 3.46 2.50
C VAL A 36 -8.20 3.29 1.98
N TYR A 37 -9.05 2.60 2.74
CA TYR A 37 -10.43 2.35 2.34
C TYR A 37 -11.24 3.66 2.29
N SER A 38 -11.16 4.48 3.32
CA SER A 38 -11.84 5.79 3.35
C SER A 38 -11.34 6.75 2.27
N ALA A 39 -10.04 6.81 2.01
CA ALA A 39 -9.48 7.61 0.92
C ALA A 39 -9.96 7.13 -0.46
N TRP A 40 -10.13 5.82 -0.63
CA TRP A 40 -10.71 5.27 -1.85
C TRP A 40 -12.19 5.61 -2.02
N GLU A 41 -12.99 5.61 -0.94
CA GLU A 41 -14.39 6.03 -0.99
C GLU A 41 -14.51 7.50 -1.45
N ASP A 42 -13.69 8.39 -0.90
CA ASP A 42 -13.61 9.79 -1.32
C ASP A 42 -13.27 9.89 -2.82
N TYR A 43 -12.24 9.17 -3.27
CA TYR A 43 -11.83 9.13 -4.67
C TYR A 43 -12.92 8.58 -5.60
N ALA A 44 -13.64 7.54 -5.16
CA ALA A 44 -14.68 6.87 -5.95
C ALA A 44 -15.98 7.66 -6.02
N ALA A 45 -16.29 8.49 -5.01
CA ALA A 45 -17.51 9.28 -4.94
C ALA A 45 -17.60 10.42 -5.98
N LEU A 46 -16.48 10.81 -6.59
CA LEU A 46 -16.46 11.84 -7.63
C LEU A 46 -16.92 11.27 -8.98
N GLU A 47 -18.23 11.21 -9.24
CA GLU A 47 -18.81 10.95 -10.57
C GLU A 47 -19.02 12.29 -11.33
N GLY A 48 -18.40 12.46 -12.51
CA GLY A 48 -18.71 13.56 -13.46
C GLY A 48 -17.64 14.65 -13.62
N GLU A 49 -17.58 15.25 -14.82
CA GLU A 49 -16.73 16.39 -15.17
C GLU A 49 -17.10 17.64 -14.35
N TYR A 50 -16.07 18.33 -13.85
CA TYR A 50 -16.25 19.53 -13.04
C TYR A 50 -16.24 20.81 -13.90
N PRO A 51 -17.03 21.83 -13.53
CA PRO A 51 -17.26 23.02 -14.35
C PRO A 51 -16.01 23.84 -14.70
N ASP A 52 -14.91 23.67 -13.97
CA ASP A 52 -13.74 24.57 -14.03
C ASP A 52 -12.46 23.88 -14.55
N GLY A 53 -12.55 22.64 -15.07
CA GLY A 53 -11.41 21.93 -15.67
C GLY A 53 -10.29 21.52 -14.70
N HIS A 54 -10.43 21.77 -13.40
CA HIS A 54 -9.54 21.25 -12.37
C HIS A 54 -9.87 19.79 -12.06
N ASP A 55 -8.89 18.91 -12.27
CA ASP A 55 -9.01 17.50 -11.93
C ASP A 55 -8.87 17.30 -10.41
N VAL A 56 -9.99 17.47 -9.70
CA VAL A 56 -10.11 17.17 -8.26
C VAL A 56 -9.85 15.70 -7.93
N ARG A 57 -9.77 14.81 -8.94
CA ARG A 57 -9.41 13.41 -8.72
C ARG A 57 -7.92 13.23 -8.47
N GLU A 58 -7.04 14.11 -8.95
CA GLU A 58 -5.59 13.96 -8.71
C GLU A 58 -5.22 14.09 -7.23
N PRO A 59 -5.69 15.10 -6.47
CA PRO A 59 -5.46 15.15 -5.03
C PRO A 59 -6.02 13.95 -4.26
N LEU A 60 -7.20 13.45 -4.63
CA LEU A 60 -7.78 12.27 -3.97
C LEU A 60 -7.05 10.98 -4.33
N ARG A 61 -6.62 10.85 -5.60
CA ARG A 61 -5.76 9.77 -6.05
C ARG A 61 -4.44 9.77 -5.30
N GLN A 62 -3.84 10.95 -5.11
CA GLN A 62 -2.62 11.12 -4.35
C GLN A 62 -2.80 10.70 -2.89
N ARG A 63 -3.92 11.07 -2.26
CA ARG A 63 -4.27 10.61 -0.91
C ARG A 63 -4.35 9.09 -0.82
N VAL A 64 -5.02 8.42 -1.76
CA VAL A 64 -5.06 6.94 -1.79
C VAL A 64 -3.65 6.33 -1.85
N ILE A 65 -2.73 6.96 -2.58
CA ILE A 65 -1.33 6.51 -2.67
C ILE A 65 -0.59 6.71 -1.33
N GLU A 66 -0.80 7.83 -0.66
CA GLU A 66 -0.20 8.14 0.64
C GLU A 66 -0.64 7.13 1.70
N GLU A 67 -1.94 6.89 1.85
CA GLU A 67 -2.44 5.89 2.83
C GLU A 67 -1.92 4.48 2.49
N CYS A 68 -1.75 4.14 1.20
CA CYS A 68 -1.13 2.87 0.80
C CYS A 68 0.34 2.79 1.24
N CYS A 69 1.08 3.90 1.12
CA CYS A 69 2.47 3.99 1.57
C CYS A 69 2.57 3.88 3.09
N ASP A 70 1.66 4.49 3.85
CA ASP A 70 1.66 4.42 5.31
C ASP A 70 1.29 3.01 5.81
N ALA A 71 0.37 2.32 5.15
CA ALA A 71 0.09 0.91 5.42
C ALA A 71 1.32 -0.01 5.17
N ILE A 72 2.08 0.26 4.10
CA ILE A 72 3.35 -0.43 3.82
C ILE A 72 4.38 -0.10 4.91
N GLN A 73 4.52 1.17 5.30
CA GLN A 73 5.44 1.61 6.36
C GLN A 73 5.13 0.93 7.69
N ALA A 74 3.86 0.91 8.10
CA ALA A 74 3.41 0.25 9.33
C ALA A 74 3.70 -1.26 9.32
N THR A 75 3.53 -1.91 8.16
CA THR A 75 3.87 -3.32 7.97
C THR A 75 5.37 -3.56 8.07
N CYS A 76 6.19 -2.72 7.43
CA CYS A 76 7.65 -2.79 7.49
C CYS A 76 8.18 -2.54 8.91
N ASN A 77 7.59 -1.62 9.68
CA ASN A 77 7.96 -1.37 11.07
C ASN A 77 7.72 -2.61 11.95
N LEU A 78 6.57 -3.31 11.78
CA LEU A 78 6.32 -4.58 12.48
C LEU A 78 7.35 -5.65 12.09
N LEU A 79 7.64 -5.79 10.79
CA LEU A 79 8.62 -6.76 10.30
C LEU A 79 10.03 -6.50 10.87
N ALA A 80 10.45 -5.25 10.91
CA ALA A 80 11.72 -4.86 11.52
C ALA A 80 11.74 -5.15 13.03
N ALA A 81 10.63 -4.89 13.74
CA ALA A 81 10.52 -5.26 15.15
C ALA A 81 10.60 -6.78 15.41
N LEU A 82 10.28 -7.60 14.39
CA LEU A 82 10.45 -9.05 14.41
C LEU A 82 11.85 -9.50 13.92
N GLY A 83 12.76 -8.56 13.65
CA GLY A 83 14.11 -8.84 13.18
C GLY A 83 14.22 -9.14 11.68
N VAL A 84 13.17 -8.86 10.90
CA VAL A 84 13.18 -9.05 9.44
C VAL A 84 13.71 -7.78 8.77
N THR A 85 14.80 -7.92 8.02
CA THR A 85 15.46 -6.81 7.31
C THR A 85 15.42 -6.96 5.78
N ASP A 86 15.10 -8.15 5.27
CA ASP A 86 15.00 -8.45 3.85
C ASP A 86 13.75 -9.31 3.56
N LEU A 87 12.90 -8.84 2.64
CA LEU A 87 11.67 -9.50 2.23
C LEU A 87 11.77 -10.21 0.89
N THR A 88 12.94 -10.22 0.24
CA THR A 88 13.12 -10.73 -1.12
C THR A 88 12.54 -12.14 -1.28
N ASP A 89 12.94 -13.08 -0.42
CA ASP A 89 12.47 -14.46 -0.47
C ASP A 89 11.00 -14.59 -0.07
N ALA A 90 10.55 -13.83 0.94
CA ALA A 90 9.16 -13.84 1.39
C ALA A 90 8.19 -13.35 0.30
N MET A 91 8.58 -12.31 -0.44
CA MET A 91 7.81 -11.73 -1.55
C MET A 91 7.85 -12.64 -2.78
N LEU A 92 8.99 -13.28 -3.07
CA LEU A 92 9.06 -14.32 -4.10
C LEU A 92 8.10 -15.48 -3.78
N ALA A 93 8.13 -15.97 -2.54
CA ALA A 93 7.22 -17.02 -2.09
C ALA A 93 5.75 -16.57 -2.14
N CYS A 94 5.45 -15.31 -1.80
CA CYS A 94 4.12 -14.71 -1.92
C CYS A 94 3.64 -14.71 -3.38
N ARG A 95 4.49 -14.28 -4.32
CA ARG A 95 4.20 -14.33 -5.75
C ARG A 95 3.92 -15.75 -6.22
N GLN A 96 4.76 -16.72 -5.87
CA GLN A 96 4.56 -18.13 -6.24
C GLN A 96 3.24 -18.69 -5.68
N ARG A 97 2.87 -18.36 -4.44
CA ARG A 97 1.56 -18.74 -3.86
C ARG A 97 0.40 -18.15 -4.68
N ASN A 98 0.50 -16.89 -5.11
CA ASN A 98 -0.54 -16.26 -5.93
C ASN A 98 -0.60 -16.85 -7.35
N MET A 99 0.52 -17.29 -7.92
CA MET A 99 0.54 -18.06 -9.18
C MET A 99 -0.16 -19.42 -9.03
N ARG A 100 0.18 -20.19 -7.98
CA ARG A 100 -0.48 -21.49 -7.71
C ARG A 100 -2.00 -21.35 -7.48
N ARG A 101 -2.44 -20.22 -6.93
CA ARG A 101 -3.85 -19.89 -6.72
C ARG A 101 -4.54 -19.34 -7.98
N GLY A 102 -3.84 -19.21 -9.10
CA GLY A 102 -4.38 -18.64 -10.34
C GLY A 102 -4.70 -17.14 -10.29
N ARG A 103 -4.21 -16.41 -9.28
CA ARG A 103 -4.39 -14.95 -9.13
C ARG A 103 -3.41 -14.15 -9.99
N ILE A 104 -2.21 -14.70 -10.20
CA ILE A 104 -1.21 -14.19 -11.14
C ILE A 104 -1.08 -15.22 -12.26
N THR A 105 -1.53 -14.86 -13.47
CA THR A 105 -1.62 -15.80 -14.60
C THR A 105 -0.69 -15.47 -15.76
N ARG A 106 -0.12 -14.26 -15.80
CA ARG A 106 0.73 -13.78 -16.91
C ARG A 106 1.74 -12.75 -16.45
#